data_AF-R1G8C5-F1
#
_entry.id   AF-R1G8C5-F1
#
_cell.length_a   1.000
_cell.length_b   1.000
_cell.length_c   1.000
_cell.angle_alpha   90.00
_cell.angle_beta   90.00
_cell.angle_gamma   90.00
#
_symmetry.space_group_name_H-M   'P 1'
#
loop_
_entity.id
_entity.type
_entity.pdbx_description
1 polymer ?
#
loop_
_entity_poly.entity_id
_entity_poly.type
_entity_poly.pdbx_seq_one_letter_code
_entity_poly.pdbx_strand_id
1 'polypeptide(L)'
;MPKQLYGHKHAKARGVPAEPAAVGVWLTLMAGLPEELQHRAIIAAATEAGLELAADSRDSFAAALVEYGSERRADCDEAWIGVLLELCSDFGVPLGDVADADVADAGADAAERAGATELLGALRRHRVVCNEPPPPPPLREGVAVLAVLEEDEEWHEARVVKLIPPPSGRGAPLVLVRFVEWQKVQETSRAKVVPLAEIADDEDAAEAEGECELCRRSLALTFHHLVPVATHSRYLGKCLPHGVAEAASDGGPAPQPSREFLHSYGAMLCRFCHSTVHRFAPNAVLAERFNTLDKLREQPPLARFVEFASRQRQSACRCR
;
A
#
# COMPACT_ATOMS: atom_id res chain seq x y z
N MET A 1 -24.84 45.79 -14.19
CA MET A 1 -23.74 45.62 -15.18
C MET A 1 -22.79 46.80 -15.03
N PRO A 2 -21.51 46.56 -14.68
CA PRO A 2 -20.42 46.34 -15.66
C PRO A 2 -19.38 45.32 -15.14
N LYS A 3 -18.29 44.88 -15.78
CA LYS A 3 -17.76 44.76 -17.15
C LYS A 3 -16.63 43.71 -17.06
N GLN A 4 -16.31 43.07 -18.20
CA GLN A 4 -15.28 42.04 -18.39
C GLN A 4 -13.88 42.42 -17.87
N LEU A 5 -13.11 41.41 -17.45
CA LEU A 5 -11.66 41.28 -17.70
C LEU A 5 -11.29 39.79 -17.82
N TYR A 6 -11.42 39.20 -19.01
CA TYR A 6 -10.71 37.97 -19.37
C TYR A 6 -9.65 38.30 -20.42
N GLY A 7 -8.39 38.11 -20.04
CA GLY A 7 -7.17 38.14 -20.84
C GLY A 7 -6.03 37.81 -19.87
N HIS A 8 -5.18 36.81 -20.08
CA HIS A 8 -4.54 36.39 -21.31
C HIS A 8 -4.49 34.87 -21.48
N LYS A 9 -4.60 34.45 -22.74
CA LYS A 9 -4.20 33.14 -23.23
C LYS A 9 -2.67 33.09 -23.24
N HIS A 10 -2.04 32.28 -22.39
CA HIS A 10 -0.69 31.80 -22.68
C HIS A 10 -0.80 30.54 -23.53
N ALA A 11 -0.14 30.58 -24.69
CA ALA A 11 -0.10 29.50 -25.66
C ALA A 11 0.45 28.22 -25.02
N LYS A 12 -0.29 27.11 -25.14
CA LYS A 12 0.21 25.76 -24.86
C LYS A 12 1.40 25.48 -25.78
N ALA A 13 2.60 25.49 -25.23
CA ALA A 13 3.69 24.70 -25.78
C ALA A 13 3.24 23.24 -25.71
N ARG A 14 3.15 22.57 -26.88
CA ARG A 14 2.91 21.13 -26.97
C ARG A 14 4.15 20.42 -26.42
N GLY A 15 4.20 20.23 -25.11
CA GLY A 15 5.05 19.23 -24.50
C GLY A 15 4.52 17.85 -24.89
N VAL A 16 5.39 17.03 -25.46
CA VAL A 16 5.20 15.58 -25.59
C VAL A 16 4.69 15.04 -24.24
N PRO A 17 3.64 14.20 -24.18
CA PRO A 17 3.24 13.62 -22.91
C PRO A 17 4.44 12.85 -22.37
N ALA A 18 4.99 13.32 -21.24
CA ALA A 18 5.90 12.50 -20.46
C ALA A 18 5.13 11.22 -20.13
N GLU A 19 5.67 10.08 -20.57
CA GLU A 19 5.17 8.79 -20.10
C GLU A 19 5.07 8.86 -18.58
N PRO A 20 3.93 8.46 -17.98
CA PRO A 20 3.86 8.43 -16.53
C PRO A 20 4.99 7.53 -16.06
N ALA A 21 5.93 8.11 -15.30
CA ALA A 21 6.96 7.34 -14.62
C ALA A 21 6.24 6.19 -13.93
N ALA A 22 6.52 4.96 -14.38
CA ALA A 22 5.88 3.77 -13.84
C ALA A 22 6.12 3.80 -12.33
N VAL A 23 5.05 4.12 -11.58
CA VAL A 23 5.03 3.93 -10.13
C VAL A 23 5.28 2.44 -9.98
N GLY A 24 6.47 2.06 -9.53
CA GLY A 24 6.88 0.67 -9.43
C GLY A 24 5.78 -0.10 -8.72
N VAL A 25 5.12 -1.00 -9.43
CA VAL A 25 4.11 -1.88 -8.87
C VAL A 25 4.90 -3.02 -8.24
N TRP A 26 5.07 -2.97 -6.92
CA TRP A 26 5.88 -3.93 -6.16
C TRP A 26 5.06 -5.18 -5.86
N LEU A 27 5.69 -6.35 -5.87
CA LEU A 27 5.03 -7.61 -5.57
C LEU A 27 5.38 -8.07 -4.15
N THR A 28 4.42 -8.08 -3.23
CA THR A 28 4.67 -8.37 -1.80
C THR A 28 3.75 -9.43 -1.23
N LEU A 29 4.26 -10.13 -0.20
CA LEU A 29 3.51 -11.14 0.55
C LEU A 29 2.46 -10.47 1.44
N MET A 30 1.25 -11.01 1.47
CA MET A 30 0.18 -10.54 2.34
C MET A 30 0.41 -10.97 3.79
N ALA A 31 1.27 -10.24 4.51
CA ALA A 31 1.64 -10.52 5.90
C ALA A 31 0.54 -10.21 6.95
N GLY A 32 -0.61 -9.68 6.52
CA GLY A 32 -1.71 -9.25 7.41
C GLY A 32 -2.79 -10.29 7.72
N LEU A 33 -2.68 -11.52 7.19
CA LEU A 33 -3.63 -12.60 7.47
C LEU A 33 -3.21 -13.40 8.70
N PRO A 34 -4.14 -13.97 9.49
CA PRO A 34 -3.81 -15.01 10.46
C PRO A 34 -3.00 -16.12 9.80
N GLU A 35 -1.94 -16.58 10.47
CA GLU A 35 -0.99 -17.60 9.99
C GLU A 35 -1.69 -18.81 9.38
N GLU A 36 -2.68 -19.37 10.07
CA GLU A 36 -3.50 -20.49 9.60
C GLU A 36 -4.18 -20.23 8.24
N LEU A 37 -4.70 -19.02 8.03
CA LEU A 37 -5.37 -18.66 6.78
C LEU A 37 -4.36 -18.41 5.66
N GLN A 38 -3.20 -17.87 6.00
CA GLN A 38 -2.10 -17.66 5.08
C GLN A 38 -1.52 -19.00 4.61
N HIS A 39 -1.25 -19.92 5.53
CA HIS A 39 -0.75 -21.25 5.23
C HIS A 39 -1.73 -22.03 4.35
N ARG A 40 -3.02 -22.00 4.70
CA ARG A 40 -4.06 -22.63 3.89
C ARG A 40 -4.13 -22.06 2.47
N ALA A 41 -3.97 -20.75 2.31
CA ALA A 41 -3.94 -20.11 0.99
C ALA A 41 -2.69 -20.50 0.18
N ILE A 42 -1.53 -20.62 0.83
CA ILE A 42 -0.29 -21.09 0.21
C ILE A 42 -0.45 -22.54 -0.28
N ILE A 43 -0.97 -23.42 0.56
CA ILE A 43 -1.19 -24.83 0.22
C ILE A 43 -2.19 -24.97 -0.93
N ALA A 44 -3.26 -24.16 -0.93
CA ALA A 44 -4.23 -24.13 -2.02
C ALA A 44 -3.59 -23.65 -3.35
N ALA A 45 -2.73 -22.63 -3.30
CA ALA A 45 -2.00 -22.15 -4.46
C ALA A 45 -1.01 -23.19 -5.00
N ALA A 46 -0.25 -23.85 -4.12
CA ALA A 46 0.66 -24.93 -4.50
C ALA A 46 -0.08 -26.09 -5.18
N THR A 47 -1.21 -26.51 -4.61
CA THR A 47 -2.05 -27.58 -5.17
C THR A 47 -2.61 -27.18 -6.55
N GLU A 48 -3.06 -25.94 -6.71
CA GLU A 48 -3.55 -25.42 -8.00
C GLU A 48 -2.46 -25.38 -9.06
N ALA A 49 -1.23 -25.05 -8.68
CA ALA A 49 -0.06 -25.05 -9.55
C ALA A 49 0.48 -26.46 -9.84
N GLY A 50 -0.14 -27.52 -9.30
CA GLY A 50 0.22 -28.91 -9.57
C GLY A 50 1.32 -29.49 -8.67
N LEU A 51 1.70 -28.81 -7.58
CA LEU A 51 2.72 -29.31 -6.67
C LEU A 51 2.18 -30.46 -5.80
N GLU A 52 2.91 -31.56 -5.76
CA GLU A 52 2.62 -32.69 -4.88
C GLU A 52 3.37 -32.56 -3.54
N LEU A 53 2.75 -31.86 -2.59
CA LEU A 53 3.29 -31.72 -1.23
C LEU A 53 2.78 -32.86 -0.31
N ALA A 54 3.72 -33.56 0.32
CA ALA A 54 3.43 -34.54 1.37
C ALA A 54 2.64 -33.90 2.53
N ALA A 55 1.71 -34.64 3.12
CA ALA A 55 0.78 -34.08 4.10
C ALA A 55 1.48 -33.49 5.35
N ASP A 56 2.61 -34.08 5.75
CA ASP A 56 3.45 -33.67 6.87
C ASP A 56 4.42 -32.52 6.55
N SER A 57 4.64 -32.19 5.28
CA SER A 57 5.52 -31.10 4.85
C SER A 57 4.79 -29.81 4.46
N ARG A 58 3.45 -29.83 4.38
CA ARG A 58 2.64 -28.68 3.92
C ARG A 58 2.79 -27.44 4.80
N ASP A 59 2.75 -27.63 6.11
CA ASP A 59 2.84 -26.51 7.06
C ASP A 59 4.25 -25.92 7.10
N SER A 60 5.29 -26.78 7.06
CA SER A 60 6.67 -26.32 7.00
C SER A 60 7.00 -25.63 5.67
N PHE A 61 6.43 -26.11 4.55
CA PHE A 61 6.56 -25.45 3.25
C PHE A 61 5.93 -24.05 3.27
N ALA A 62 4.72 -23.93 3.81
CA ALA A 62 4.04 -22.64 3.91
C ALA A 62 4.80 -21.64 4.78
N ALA A 63 5.30 -22.08 5.94
CA ALA A 63 6.12 -21.25 6.81
C ALA A 63 7.43 -20.79 6.13
N ALA A 64 8.12 -21.72 5.46
CA ALA A 64 9.36 -21.43 4.75
C ALA A 64 9.16 -20.44 3.58
N LEU A 65 8.05 -20.51 2.85
CA LEU A 65 7.74 -19.53 1.80
C LEU A 65 7.63 -18.11 2.35
N VAL A 66 6.97 -17.96 3.52
CA VAL A 66 6.82 -16.65 4.19
C VAL A 66 8.18 -16.11 4.64
N GLU A 67 9.00 -16.97 5.22
CA GLU A 67 10.36 -16.63 5.66
C GLU A 67 11.25 -16.23 4.48
N TYR A 68 11.33 -17.06 3.45
CA TYR A 68 12.18 -16.82 2.28
C TYR A 68 11.80 -15.54 1.55
N GLY A 69 10.50 -15.31 1.34
CA GLY A 69 9.99 -14.09 0.71
C GLY A 69 10.33 -12.83 1.51
N SER A 70 10.27 -12.92 2.84
CA SER A 70 10.58 -11.81 3.74
C SER A 70 12.08 -11.50 3.79
N GLU A 71 12.92 -12.52 3.96
CA GLU A 71 14.38 -12.37 4.05
C GLU A 71 15.00 -11.85 2.75
N ARG A 72 14.57 -12.40 1.61
CA ARG A 72 15.10 -12.05 0.28
C ARG A 72 14.50 -10.76 -0.27
N ARG A 73 13.51 -10.17 0.42
CA ARG A 73 12.82 -8.94 0.04
C ARG A 73 12.31 -9.00 -1.41
N ALA A 74 11.72 -10.12 -1.79
CA ALA A 74 11.24 -10.30 -3.15
C ALA A 74 10.13 -9.29 -3.45
N ASP A 75 10.41 -8.36 -4.36
CA ASP A 75 9.58 -7.18 -4.65
C ASP A 75 9.15 -7.10 -6.12
N CYS A 76 9.53 -8.07 -6.94
CA CYS A 76 9.19 -8.20 -8.35
C CYS A 76 9.06 -9.68 -8.75
N ASP A 77 8.47 -9.93 -9.93
CA ASP A 77 8.25 -11.29 -10.45
C ASP A 77 9.55 -12.10 -10.50
N GLU A 78 10.66 -11.49 -10.93
CA GLU A 78 11.95 -12.16 -11.04
C GLU A 78 12.48 -12.62 -9.68
N ALA A 79 12.41 -11.75 -8.68
CA ALA A 79 12.85 -12.07 -7.33
C ALA A 79 11.98 -13.17 -6.72
N TRP A 80 10.66 -13.14 -6.96
CA TRP A 80 9.74 -14.18 -6.51
C TRP A 80 9.98 -15.50 -7.22
N ILE A 81 10.25 -15.50 -8.53
CA ILE A 81 10.63 -16.72 -9.26
C ILE A 81 11.89 -17.33 -8.64
N GLY A 82 12.90 -16.53 -8.31
CA GLY A 82 14.10 -16.98 -7.62
C GLY A 82 13.81 -17.63 -6.25
N VAL A 83 12.98 -16.97 -5.43
CA VAL A 83 12.53 -17.50 -4.14
C VAL A 83 11.84 -18.86 -4.29
N LEU A 84 10.94 -18.99 -5.27
CA LEU A 84 10.16 -20.21 -5.48
C LEU A 84 11.03 -21.37 -5.96
N LEU A 85 11.97 -21.12 -6.88
CA LEU A 85 12.92 -22.13 -7.35
C LEU A 85 13.79 -22.65 -6.20
N GLU A 86 14.32 -21.75 -5.38
CA GLU A 86 15.16 -22.12 -4.23
C GLU A 86 14.36 -22.92 -3.18
N LEU A 87 13.18 -22.42 -2.80
CA LEU A 87 12.30 -23.09 -1.84
C LEU A 87 11.92 -24.50 -2.31
N CYS A 88 11.50 -24.65 -3.57
CA CYS A 88 11.05 -25.95 -4.07
C CYS A 88 12.21 -26.94 -4.19
N SER A 89 13.42 -26.47 -4.55
CA SER A 89 14.65 -27.26 -4.49
C SER A 89 14.94 -27.76 -3.07
N ASP A 90 14.84 -26.91 -2.05
CA ASP A 90 15.11 -27.28 -0.65
C ASP A 90 14.11 -28.32 -0.12
N PHE A 91 12.86 -28.28 -0.59
CA PHE A 91 11.83 -29.25 -0.26
C PHE A 91 11.84 -30.50 -1.17
N GLY A 92 12.70 -30.54 -2.19
CA GLY A 92 12.76 -31.63 -3.16
C GLY A 92 11.49 -31.78 -4.01
N VAL A 93 10.80 -30.68 -4.26
CA VAL A 93 9.53 -30.63 -5.02
C VAL A 93 9.85 -30.07 -6.42
N PRO A 94 9.76 -30.87 -7.49
CA PRO A 94 10.00 -30.37 -8.84
C PRO A 94 8.86 -29.42 -9.26
N LEU A 95 9.20 -28.33 -9.96
CA LEU A 95 8.23 -27.39 -10.51
C LEU A 95 7.95 -27.66 -12.00
N GLY A 96 8.84 -28.36 -12.71
CA GLY A 96 8.67 -28.77 -14.10
C GLY A 96 8.38 -30.26 -14.28
N ASP A 97 7.62 -30.61 -15.31
CA ASP A 97 7.46 -32.00 -15.74
C ASP A 97 8.79 -32.55 -16.30
N VAL A 98 9.51 -33.31 -15.49
CA VAL A 98 10.73 -34.05 -15.89
C VAL A 98 10.44 -35.28 -16.75
N ALA A 99 9.16 -35.55 -17.07
CA ALA A 99 8.73 -36.80 -17.71
C ALA A 99 9.18 -36.97 -19.18
N ASP A 100 9.64 -35.91 -19.86
CA ASP A 100 10.16 -35.95 -21.24
C ASP A 100 11.57 -35.34 -21.38
N ALA A 101 12.38 -35.38 -20.30
CA ALA A 101 13.74 -34.82 -20.31
C ALA A 101 14.79 -35.80 -20.89
N ASP A 102 14.73 -36.02 -22.20
CA ASP A 102 15.86 -36.54 -23.00
C ASP A 102 16.68 -35.36 -23.61
N VAL A 103 16.66 -34.19 -22.97
CA VAL A 103 17.14 -32.93 -23.55
C VAL A 103 18.06 -32.19 -22.58
N ALA A 104 19.17 -31.69 -23.13
CA ALA A 104 20.24 -30.93 -22.49
C ALA A 104 19.79 -29.99 -21.35
N ASP A 105 20.64 -29.88 -20.33
CA ASP A 105 20.60 -29.00 -19.14
C ASP A 105 19.72 -27.73 -19.25
N ALA A 106 19.85 -26.98 -20.36
CA ALA A 106 19.07 -25.77 -20.63
C ALA A 106 17.53 -25.97 -20.74
N GLY A 107 17.06 -27.18 -21.04
CA GLY A 107 15.63 -27.51 -21.13
C GLY A 107 14.97 -27.75 -19.77
N ALA A 108 15.72 -28.29 -18.82
CA ALA A 108 15.25 -28.53 -17.45
C ALA A 108 15.07 -27.20 -16.70
N ASP A 109 16.05 -26.29 -16.79
CA ASP A 109 15.97 -24.95 -16.19
C ASP A 109 14.78 -24.14 -16.71
N ALA A 110 14.47 -24.27 -18.00
CA ALA A 110 13.32 -23.59 -18.60
C ALA A 110 11.98 -24.14 -18.09
N ALA A 111 11.88 -25.45 -17.86
CA ALA A 111 10.69 -26.10 -17.33
C ALA A 111 10.44 -25.71 -15.86
N GLU A 112 11.48 -25.76 -15.03
CA GLU A 112 11.43 -25.32 -13.63
C GLU A 112 10.99 -23.86 -13.51
N ARG A 113 11.57 -22.98 -14.34
CA ARG A 113 11.21 -21.56 -14.36
C ARG A 113 9.76 -21.32 -14.82
N ALA A 114 9.26 -22.13 -15.75
CA ALA A 114 7.86 -22.08 -16.17
C ALA A 114 6.93 -22.51 -15.02
N GLY A 115 7.28 -23.57 -14.30
CA GLY A 115 6.55 -24.01 -13.10
C GLY A 115 6.54 -22.97 -11.99
N ALA A 116 7.69 -22.35 -11.69
CA ALA A 116 7.78 -21.23 -10.74
C ALA A 116 6.88 -20.05 -11.14
N THR A 117 6.78 -19.77 -12.44
CA THR A 117 5.90 -18.71 -12.97
C THR A 117 4.42 -19.04 -12.76
N GLU A 118 4.01 -20.31 -12.96
CA GLU A 118 2.63 -20.74 -12.70
C GLU A 118 2.31 -20.70 -11.20
N LEU A 119 3.23 -21.16 -10.35
CA LEU A 119 3.08 -21.08 -8.90
C LEU A 119 2.94 -19.63 -8.42
N LEU A 120 3.75 -18.70 -8.95
CA LEU A 120 3.59 -17.27 -8.66
C LEU A 120 2.21 -16.75 -9.11
N GLY A 121 1.72 -17.21 -10.26
CA GLY A 121 0.37 -16.92 -10.75
C GLY A 121 -0.71 -17.41 -9.79
N ALA A 122 -0.59 -18.63 -9.27
CA ALA A 122 -1.51 -19.21 -8.28
C ALA A 122 -1.46 -18.44 -6.95
N LEU A 123 -0.27 -18.12 -6.45
CA LEU A 123 -0.09 -17.31 -5.23
C LEU A 123 -0.77 -15.94 -5.35
N ARG A 124 -0.77 -15.33 -6.54
CA ARG A 124 -1.52 -14.09 -6.83
C ARG A 124 -3.03 -14.29 -6.79
N ARG A 125 -3.54 -15.36 -7.39
CA ARG A 125 -4.98 -15.67 -7.41
C ARG A 125 -5.52 -15.94 -6.01
N HIS A 126 -4.74 -16.63 -5.18
CA HIS A 126 -5.05 -16.90 -3.76
C HIS A 126 -4.73 -15.72 -2.83
N ARG A 127 -4.25 -14.59 -3.36
CA ARG A 127 -3.88 -13.39 -2.60
C ARG A 127 -2.85 -13.67 -1.50
N VAL A 128 -1.95 -14.61 -1.74
CA VAL A 128 -0.74 -14.78 -0.92
C VAL A 128 0.26 -13.69 -1.28
N VAL A 129 0.39 -13.39 -2.57
CA VAL A 129 1.32 -12.39 -3.11
C VAL A 129 0.51 -11.40 -3.96
N CYS A 130 0.74 -10.10 -3.79
CA CYS A 130 -0.03 -9.09 -4.52
C CYS A 130 0.81 -7.87 -4.92
N ASN A 131 0.32 -7.17 -5.95
CA ASN A 131 0.82 -5.86 -6.35
C ASN A 131 0.48 -4.83 -5.28
N GLU A 132 1.45 -4.03 -4.83
CA GLU A 132 1.30 -3.05 -3.76
C GLU A 132 1.08 -1.63 -4.30
N PRO A 133 0.12 -0.85 -3.73
CA PRO A 133 -0.77 -1.19 -2.61
C PRO A 133 -1.75 -2.33 -2.96
N PRO A 134 -2.06 -3.25 -2.01
CA PRO A 134 -2.99 -4.34 -2.24
C PRO A 134 -4.28 -3.76 -2.82
N PRO A 135 -4.91 -4.42 -3.81
CA PRO A 135 -6.07 -3.88 -4.48
C PRO A 135 -7.12 -3.52 -3.42
N PRO A 136 -7.53 -2.25 -3.36
CA PRO A 136 -8.36 -1.77 -2.27
C PRO A 136 -9.70 -2.53 -2.29
N PRO A 137 -10.34 -2.73 -1.12
CA PRO A 137 -11.48 -3.64 -1.00
C PRO A 137 -12.56 -3.31 -2.03
N PRO A 138 -13.30 -4.34 -2.49
CA PRO A 138 -14.28 -4.16 -3.55
C PRO A 138 -15.33 -3.14 -3.11
N LEU A 139 -15.49 -2.08 -3.90
CA LEU A 139 -16.55 -1.10 -3.71
C LEU A 139 -17.91 -1.75 -4.01
N ARG A 140 -18.97 -1.20 -3.43
CA ARG A 140 -20.34 -1.59 -3.74
C ARG A 140 -21.11 -0.36 -4.21
N GLU A 141 -22.11 -0.57 -5.05
CA GLU A 141 -23.03 0.49 -5.44
C GLU A 141 -23.71 1.08 -4.19
N GLY A 142 -23.87 2.40 -4.17
CA GLY A 142 -24.47 3.17 -3.08
C GLY A 142 -23.52 3.59 -1.95
N VAL A 143 -22.30 3.05 -1.89
CA VAL A 143 -21.31 3.38 -0.85
C VAL A 143 -20.87 4.85 -0.97
N ALA A 144 -20.78 5.54 0.17
CA ALA A 144 -20.20 6.88 0.27
C ALA A 144 -18.68 6.82 0.15
N VAL A 145 -18.12 7.62 -0.73
CA VAL A 145 -16.70 7.64 -1.09
C VAL A 145 -16.22 9.08 -1.26
N LEU A 146 -14.93 9.33 -1.09
CA LEU A 146 -14.27 10.49 -1.67
C LEU A 146 -13.79 10.11 -3.06
N ALA A 147 -13.99 10.99 -4.04
CA ALA A 147 -13.47 10.82 -5.38
C ALA A 147 -12.79 12.09 -5.87
N VAL A 148 -11.75 11.95 -6.69
CA VAL A 148 -11.10 13.11 -7.33
C VAL A 148 -12.00 13.68 -8.42
N LEU A 149 -12.38 14.95 -8.31
CA LEU A 149 -13.12 15.68 -9.34
C LEU A 149 -12.15 16.16 -10.43
N GLU A 150 -12.51 15.98 -11.70
CA GLU A 150 -11.62 16.33 -12.82
C GLU A 150 -11.44 17.83 -13.03
N GLU A 151 -12.39 18.65 -12.61
CA GLU A 151 -12.36 20.10 -12.81
C GLU A 151 -11.28 20.81 -11.99
N ASP A 152 -11.06 20.36 -10.76
CA ASP A 152 -10.14 20.98 -9.80
C ASP A 152 -9.04 20.03 -9.30
N GLU A 153 -9.11 18.75 -9.67
CA GLU A 153 -8.18 17.70 -9.21
C GLU A 153 -8.18 17.52 -7.69
N GLU A 154 -9.25 17.94 -7.00
CA GLU A 154 -9.43 17.81 -5.56
C GLU A 154 -10.36 16.66 -5.19
N TRP A 155 -10.27 16.20 -3.93
CA TRP A 155 -11.10 15.11 -3.41
C TRP A 155 -12.43 15.65 -2.88
N HIS A 156 -13.52 15.10 -3.41
CA HIS A 156 -14.88 15.52 -3.04
C HIS A 156 -15.75 14.33 -2.66
N GLU A 157 -16.73 14.60 -1.81
CA GLU A 157 -17.72 13.60 -1.42
C GLU A 157 -18.55 13.15 -2.62
N ALA A 158 -18.66 11.83 -2.76
CA ALA A 158 -19.39 11.19 -3.82
C ALA A 158 -20.04 9.88 -3.34
N ARG A 159 -20.90 9.32 -4.19
CA ARG A 159 -21.47 7.98 -4.03
C ARG A 159 -21.16 7.12 -5.23
N VAL A 160 -20.79 5.86 -4.99
CA VAL A 160 -20.61 4.89 -6.07
C VAL A 160 -21.95 4.63 -6.72
N VAL A 161 -22.04 4.87 -8.02
CA VAL A 161 -23.20 4.55 -8.86
C VAL A 161 -23.08 3.13 -9.38
N LYS A 162 -21.92 2.79 -9.96
CA LYS A 162 -21.68 1.51 -10.62
C LYS A 162 -20.19 1.18 -10.72
N LEU A 163 -19.87 -0.12 -10.76
CA LEU A 163 -18.55 -0.61 -11.16
C LEU A 163 -18.57 -1.11 -12.60
N ILE A 164 -17.58 -0.67 -13.38
CA ILE A 164 -17.42 -1.02 -14.78
C ILE A 164 -16.22 -1.97 -14.88
N PRO A 165 -16.42 -3.27 -15.13
CA PRO A 165 -15.32 -4.22 -15.28
C PRO A 165 -14.50 -3.92 -16.54
N PRO A 166 -13.19 -4.22 -16.55
CA PRO A 166 -12.34 -3.98 -17.70
C PRO A 166 -12.76 -4.86 -18.90
N PRO A 167 -12.70 -4.35 -20.14
CA PRO A 167 -13.12 -5.10 -21.34
C PRO A 167 -12.34 -6.41 -21.55
N SER A 168 -11.08 -6.45 -21.12
CA SER A 168 -10.18 -7.59 -21.23
C SER A 168 -10.35 -8.63 -20.11
N GLY A 169 -11.20 -8.36 -19.10
CA GLY A 169 -11.31 -9.16 -17.87
C GLY A 169 -10.07 -9.09 -16.96
N ARG A 170 -9.02 -8.36 -17.35
CA ARG A 170 -7.77 -8.17 -16.59
C ARG A 170 -7.56 -6.68 -16.30
N GLY A 171 -7.31 -6.35 -15.04
CA GLY A 171 -7.06 -4.97 -14.57
C GLY A 171 -8.09 -4.49 -13.53
N ALA A 172 -7.87 -3.28 -13.00
CA ALA A 172 -8.80 -2.68 -12.03
C ALA A 172 -10.09 -2.19 -12.72
N PRO A 173 -11.27 -2.36 -12.10
CA PRO A 173 -12.51 -1.81 -12.64
C PRO A 173 -12.49 -0.28 -12.59
N LEU A 174 -13.19 0.34 -13.55
CA LEU A 174 -13.54 1.75 -13.45
C LEU A 174 -14.73 1.92 -12.52
N VAL A 175 -14.80 3.06 -11.85
CA VAL A 175 -15.82 3.38 -10.86
C VAL A 175 -16.60 4.58 -11.36
N LEU A 176 -17.91 4.41 -11.51
CA LEU A 176 -18.82 5.51 -11.79
C LEU A 176 -19.25 6.11 -10.45
N VAL A 177 -18.90 7.37 -10.22
CA VAL A 177 -19.21 8.09 -8.98
C VAL A 177 -20.16 9.26 -9.26
N ARG A 178 -20.99 9.60 -8.28
CA ARG A 178 -21.85 10.79 -8.30
C ARG A 178 -21.45 11.71 -7.16
N PHE A 179 -20.94 12.90 -7.46
CA PHE A 179 -20.56 13.90 -6.48
C PHE A 179 -21.78 14.43 -5.73
N VAL A 180 -21.68 14.55 -4.41
CA VAL A 180 -22.78 14.95 -3.52
C VAL A 180 -23.16 16.41 -3.77
N GLU A 181 -22.17 17.30 -3.82
CA GLU A 181 -22.37 18.75 -3.93
C GLU A 181 -22.95 19.16 -5.29
N TRP A 182 -22.39 18.66 -6.40
CA TRP A 182 -22.78 19.08 -7.75
C TRP A 182 -23.71 18.11 -8.49
N GLN A 183 -24.02 16.94 -7.91
CA GLN A 183 -24.75 15.86 -8.59
C GLN A 183 -24.13 15.41 -9.93
N LYS A 184 -22.88 15.80 -10.21
CA LYS A 184 -22.12 15.39 -11.39
C LYS A 184 -21.82 13.91 -11.29
N VAL A 185 -22.02 13.19 -12.39
CA VAL A 185 -21.60 11.80 -12.55
C VAL A 185 -20.26 11.78 -13.31
N GLN A 186 -19.28 11.04 -12.80
CA GLN A 186 -17.95 10.94 -13.38
C GLN A 186 -17.47 9.48 -13.34
N GLU A 187 -16.86 9.03 -14.44
CA GLU A 187 -16.13 7.77 -14.50
C GLU A 187 -14.69 8.03 -14.05
N THR A 188 -14.19 7.24 -13.09
CA THR A 188 -12.84 7.43 -12.54
C THR A 188 -12.20 6.09 -12.21
N SER A 189 -10.87 6.07 -12.06
CA SER A 189 -10.15 4.85 -11.72
C SER A 189 -10.33 4.50 -10.23
N ARG A 190 -10.24 3.21 -9.88
CA ARG A 190 -10.33 2.74 -8.49
C ARG A 190 -9.33 3.42 -7.54
N ALA A 191 -8.18 3.88 -8.05
CA ALA A 191 -7.14 4.60 -7.29
C ALA A 191 -7.55 6.02 -6.89
N LYS A 192 -8.50 6.63 -7.62
CA LYS A 192 -9.04 7.97 -7.37
C LYS A 192 -10.35 7.93 -6.57
N VAL A 193 -10.64 6.82 -5.90
CA VAL A 193 -11.85 6.62 -5.10
C VAL A 193 -11.50 5.94 -3.78
N VAL A 194 -11.93 6.51 -2.66
CA VAL A 194 -11.68 5.99 -1.30
C VAL A 194 -13.00 5.92 -0.52
N PRO A 195 -13.35 4.79 0.10
CA PRO A 195 -14.53 4.70 0.99
C PRO A 195 -14.45 5.68 2.16
N LEU A 196 -15.53 6.43 2.43
CA LEU A 196 -15.57 7.33 3.60
C LEU A 196 -15.34 6.58 4.91
N ALA A 197 -15.83 5.34 5.02
CA ALA A 197 -15.65 4.49 6.20
C ALA A 197 -14.19 4.09 6.48
N GLU A 198 -13.27 4.30 5.53
CA GLU A 198 -11.83 4.04 5.70
C GLU A 198 -11.05 5.32 6.01
N ILE A 199 -11.70 6.48 6.00
CA ILE A 199 -11.10 7.76 6.37
C ILE A 199 -11.33 7.94 7.87
N ALA A 200 -10.25 7.98 8.64
CA ALA A 200 -10.31 8.27 10.06
C ALA A 200 -10.68 9.75 10.26
N ASP A 201 -11.82 10.02 10.89
CA ASP A 201 -12.17 11.32 11.43
C ASP A 201 -11.34 11.57 12.70
N ASP A 202 -10.21 12.25 12.56
CA ASP A 202 -9.42 12.72 13.70
C ASP A 202 -9.76 14.20 13.99
N GLU A 203 -11.00 14.47 14.42
CA GLU A 203 -11.46 15.81 14.82
C GLU A 203 -10.98 16.25 16.23
N ASP A 204 -10.35 15.37 17.02
CA ASP A 204 -10.06 15.61 18.45
C ASP A 204 -8.57 15.79 18.81
N ALA A 205 -7.70 16.16 17.88
CA ALA A 205 -6.29 16.42 18.21
C ALA A 205 -6.10 17.80 18.85
N ALA A 206 -5.76 17.84 20.15
CA ALA A 206 -5.41 19.07 20.86
C ALA A 206 -4.29 19.84 20.12
N GLU A 207 -4.56 21.09 19.74
CA GLU A 207 -3.64 21.92 18.96
C GLU A 207 -2.52 22.46 19.86
N ALA A 208 -1.30 21.96 19.68
CA ALA A 208 -0.10 22.50 20.31
C ALA A 208 0.71 23.33 19.29
N GLU A 209 1.17 24.52 19.67
CA GLU A 209 2.10 25.28 18.83
C GLU A 209 3.49 24.64 18.86
N GLY A 210 4.08 24.38 17.70
CA GLY A 210 5.41 23.77 17.61
C GLY A 210 5.93 23.69 16.18
N GLU A 211 7.10 23.08 16.01
CA GLU A 211 7.69 22.80 14.70
C GLU A 211 7.23 21.43 14.18
N CYS A 212 6.59 21.41 13.00
CA CYS A 212 6.13 20.17 12.39
C CYS A 212 7.31 19.26 12.07
N GLU A 213 7.28 18.03 12.55
CA GLU A 213 8.40 17.10 12.39
C GLU A 213 8.63 16.63 10.94
N LEU A 214 7.65 16.77 10.05
CA LEU A 214 7.85 16.53 8.61
C LEU A 214 8.32 17.77 7.85
N CYS A 215 7.51 18.84 7.82
CA CYS A 215 7.79 20.01 6.99
C CYS A 215 8.61 21.13 7.67
N ARG A 216 8.97 20.96 8.95
CA ARG A 216 9.79 21.89 9.73
C ARG A 216 9.22 23.31 9.86
N ARG A 217 7.91 23.46 9.67
CA ARG A 217 7.21 24.75 9.86
C ARG A 217 6.68 24.89 11.28
N SER A 218 6.82 26.08 11.85
CA SER A 218 6.18 26.44 13.12
C SER A 218 4.69 26.75 12.92
N LEU A 219 3.81 25.86 13.40
CA LEU A 219 2.35 25.89 13.19
C LEU A 219 1.63 25.23 14.38
N ALA A 220 0.30 25.30 14.39
CA ALA A 220 -0.51 24.38 15.20
C ALA A 220 -0.31 22.94 14.72
N LEU A 221 0.01 22.05 15.65
CA LEU A 221 0.33 20.66 15.43
C LEU A 221 -0.73 19.75 16.04
N THR A 222 -0.86 18.59 15.41
CA THR A 222 -1.70 17.47 15.83
C THR A 222 -0.81 16.27 16.05
N PHE A 223 -1.13 15.44 17.03
CA PHE A 223 -0.40 14.20 17.27
C PHE A 223 -0.82 13.14 16.23
N HIS A 224 0.11 12.70 15.39
CA HIS A 224 -0.09 11.65 14.42
C HIS A 224 0.51 10.34 14.93
N HIS A 225 -0.32 9.31 15.05
CA HIS A 225 0.14 7.98 15.46
C HIS A 225 0.89 7.31 14.31
N LEU A 226 2.21 7.15 14.44
CA LEU A 226 3.04 6.46 13.44
C LEU A 226 2.71 4.97 13.34
N VAL A 227 2.19 4.40 14.43
CA VAL A 227 1.46 3.13 14.42
C VAL A 227 -0.02 3.44 14.69
N PRO A 228 -0.86 3.56 13.65
CA PRO A 228 -2.25 3.99 13.79
C PRO A 228 -3.05 3.15 14.79
N VAL A 229 -3.92 3.79 15.56
CA VAL A 229 -4.74 3.17 16.63
C VAL A 229 -5.54 1.97 16.14
N ALA A 230 -6.09 2.05 14.93
CA ALA A 230 -6.81 0.95 14.28
C ALA A 230 -5.97 -0.33 14.11
N THR A 231 -4.64 -0.24 14.18
CA THR A 231 -3.71 -1.36 14.04
C THR A 231 -3.16 -1.87 15.37
N HIS A 232 -3.44 -1.18 16.51
CA HIS A 232 -2.83 -1.52 17.81
C HIS A 232 -3.11 -2.96 18.26
N SER A 233 -4.31 -3.49 18.00
CA SER A 233 -4.68 -4.87 18.32
C SER A 233 -3.78 -5.93 17.66
N ARG A 234 -3.11 -5.58 16.55
CA ARG A 234 -2.16 -6.47 15.86
C ARG A 234 -0.84 -6.61 16.61
N TYR A 235 -0.43 -5.58 17.35
CA TYR A 235 0.92 -5.50 17.94
C TYR A 235 0.92 -5.59 19.47
N LEU A 236 -0.19 -5.20 20.12
CA LEU A 236 -0.32 -5.19 21.58
C LEU A 236 0.00 -6.58 22.18
N GLY A 237 0.99 -6.63 23.07
CA GLY A 237 1.43 -7.86 23.73
C GLY A 237 2.11 -8.90 22.82
N LYS A 238 2.45 -8.52 21.58
CA LYS A 238 3.12 -9.40 20.60
C LYS A 238 4.50 -8.84 20.25
N CYS A 239 4.77 -8.57 18.98
CA CYS A 239 5.98 -7.91 18.49
C CYS A 239 5.63 -6.53 17.91
N LEU A 240 6.55 -5.58 18.05
CA LEU A 240 6.41 -4.27 17.39
C LEU A 240 6.63 -4.39 15.88
N PRO A 241 6.06 -3.49 15.08
CA PRO A 241 6.38 -3.43 13.66
C PRO A 241 7.88 -3.22 13.43
N HIS A 242 8.41 -3.80 12.35
CA HIS A 242 9.83 -3.70 12.03
C HIS A 242 10.30 -2.24 11.97
N GLY A 243 11.44 -1.93 12.60
CA GLY A 243 12.02 -0.60 12.66
C GLY A 243 11.48 0.29 13.79
N VAL A 244 10.34 -0.06 14.41
CA VAL A 244 9.76 0.73 15.52
C VAL A 244 10.58 0.56 16.78
N ALA A 245 11.03 -0.66 17.09
CA ALA A 245 11.84 -0.93 18.28
C ALA A 245 13.17 -0.18 18.24
N GLU A 246 13.81 -0.15 17.07
CA GLU A 246 15.07 0.56 16.82
C GLU A 246 14.85 2.07 16.86
N ALA A 247 13.80 2.58 16.19
CA ALA A 247 13.52 4.02 16.15
C ALA A 247 13.06 4.58 17.51
N ALA A 248 12.39 3.78 18.33
CA ALA A 248 11.84 4.23 19.61
C ALA A 248 12.83 4.07 20.78
N SER A 249 13.90 3.30 20.61
CA SER A 249 14.80 2.98 21.72
C SER A 249 15.82 4.07 22.04
N ASP A 250 16.12 5.01 21.13
CA ASP A 250 17.14 6.07 21.29
C ASP A 250 18.46 5.57 21.95
N GLY A 251 18.91 4.37 21.54
CA GLY A 251 20.11 3.71 22.08
C GLY A 251 19.90 2.97 23.42
N GLY A 252 18.69 2.96 23.95
CA GLY A 252 18.24 2.19 25.12
C GLY A 252 17.65 0.81 24.77
N PRO A 253 17.02 0.13 25.75
CA PRO A 253 16.35 -1.14 25.52
C PRO A 253 15.09 -0.95 24.65
N ALA A 254 14.83 -1.92 23.77
CA ALA A 254 13.64 -1.92 22.93
C ALA A 254 12.36 -1.82 23.79
N PRO A 255 11.43 -0.89 23.46
CA PRO A 255 10.19 -0.76 24.21
C PRO A 255 9.33 -2.02 24.03
N GLN A 256 8.60 -2.37 25.08
CA GLN A 256 7.60 -3.42 24.98
C GLN A 256 6.37 -2.89 24.24
N PRO A 257 5.69 -3.74 23.44
CA PRO A 257 4.45 -3.38 22.76
C PRO A 257 3.27 -3.31 23.74
N SER A 258 3.24 -2.26 24.56
CA SER A 258 2.16 -1.94 25.49
C SER A 258 1.16 -0.97 24.87
N ARG A 259 -0.03 -0.88 25.48
CA ARG A 259 -1.06 0.08 25.06
C ARG A 259 -0.55 1.50 25.21
N GLU A 260 0.13 1.78 26.33
CA GLU A 260 0.70 3.08 26.64
C GLU A 260 1.74 3.49 25.60
N PHE A 261 2.61 2.57 25.19
CA PHE A 261 3.61 2.83 24.15
C PHE A 261 2.96 3.09 22.79
N LEU A 262 2.04 2.24 22.34
CA LEU A 262 1.41 2.38 21.02
C LEU A 262 0.59 3.67 20.88
N HIS A 263 -0.01 4.15 21.99
CA HIS A 263 -0.72 5.43 22.01
C HIS A 263 0.22 6.65 22.12
N SER A 264 1.42 6.50 22.65
CA SER A 264 2.39 7.61 22.76
C SER A 264 3.41 7.66 21.62
N TYR A 265 3.51 6.59 20.83
CA TYR A 265 4.42 6.51 19.69
C TYR A 265 3.84 7.20 18.45
N GLY A 266 4.39 8.37 18.12
CA GLY A 266 3.90 9.18 17.03
C GLY A 266 4.78 10.38 16.75
N ALA A 267 4.27 11.30 15.94
CA ALA A 267 4.92 12.54 15.57
C ALA A 267 3.96 13.73 15.62
N MET A 268 4.47 14.90 15.97
CA MET A 268 3.75 16.17 15.96
C MET A 268 3.77 16.77 14.56
N LEU A 269 2.64 16.67 13.87
CA LEU A 269 2.48 17.09 12.48
C LEU A 269 1.47 18.23 12.35
N CYS A 270 1.77 19.21 11.49
CA CYS A 270 0.75 20.18 11.10
C CYS A 270 -0.38 19.49 10.31
N ARG A 271 -1.60 20.03 10.35
CA ARG A 271 -2.77 19.45 9.67
C ARG A 271 -2.53 19.11 8.19
N PHE A 272 -1.75 19.93 7.48
CA PHE A 272 -1.41 19.68 6.07
C PHE A 272 -0.50 18.46 5.88
N CYS A 273 0.48 18.25 6.77
CA CYS A 273 1.32 17.05 6.73
C CYS A 273 0.56 15.83 7.24
N HIS A 274 -0.19 15.96 8.33
CA HIS A 274 -1.01 14.90 8.90
C HIS A 274 -1.93 14.29 7.83
N SER A 275 -2.78 15.13 7.22
CA SER A 275 -3.72 14.67 6.18
C SER A 275 -3.01 14.06 4.98
N THR A 276 -1.85 14.60 4.58
CA THR A 276 -1.05 14.02 3.50
C THR A 276 -0.50 12.63 3.84
N VAL A 277 -0.06 12.38 5.08
CA VAL A 277 0.40 11.04 5.49
C VAL A 277 -0.73 10.02 5.40
N HIS A 278 -1.94 10.35 5.86
CA HIS A 278 -3.09 9.46 5.72
C HIS A 278 -3.60 9.32 4.28
N ARG A 279 -3.32 10.29 3.41
CA ARG A 279 -3.57 10.16 1.96
C ARG A 279 -2.49 9.35 1.25
N PHE A 280 -1.28 9.31 1.80
CA PHE A 280 -0.14 8.62 1.20
C PHE A 280 -0.28 7.11 1.27
N ALA A 281 -0.70 6.58 2.43
CA ALA A 281 -0.87 5.15 2.61
C ALA A 281 -1.98 4.84 3.63
N PRO A 282 -2.69 3.71 3.48
CA PRO A 282 -3.68 3.28 4.46
C PRO A 282 -3.02 2.89 5.78
N ASN A 283 -3.79 2.92 6.88
CA ASN A 283 -3.28 2.71 8.24
C ASN A 283 -2.47 1.42 8.43
N ALA A 284 -2.86 0.32 7.77
CA ALA A 284 -2.11 -0.93 7.83
C ALA A 284 -0.69 -0.80 7.25
N VAL A 285 -0.56 -0.09 6.12
CA VAL A 285 0.73 0.12 5.43
C VAL A 285 1.58 1.14 6.19
N LEU A 286 0.97 2.18 6.76
CA LEU A 286 1.65 3.12 7.66
C LEU A 286 2.28 2.37 8.84
N ALA A 287 1.51 1.51 9.53
CA ALA A 287 1.98 0.74 10.67
C ALA A 287 3.13 -0.21 10.33
N GLU A 288 3.14 -0.79 9.13
CA GLU A 288 4.09 -1.84 8.76
C GLU A 288 5.38 -1.29 8.12
N ARG A 289 5.25 -0.30 7.22
CA ARG A 289 6.33 0.15 6.34
C ARG A 289 6.73 1.60 6.51
N PHE A 290 5.84 2.46 7.01
CA PHE A 290 6.08 3.90 7.17
C PHE A 290 5.86 4.36 8.61
N ASN A 291 6.26 3.49 9.53
CA ASN A 291 6.04 3.61 10.97
C ASN A 291 7.13 4.43 11.69
N THR A 292 8.02 5.09 10.95
CA THR A 292 8.99 6.04 11.50
C THR A 292 9.01 7.31 10.66
N LEU A 293 9.40 8.42 11.26
CA LEU A 293 9.55 9.70 10.52
C LEU A 293 10.54 9.59 9.37
N ASP A 294 11.64 8.86 9.56
CA ASP A 294 12.66 8.72 8.52
C ASP A 294 12.13 7.89 7.34
N LYS A 295 11.41 6.79 7.62
CA LYS A 295 10.75 6.00 6.56
C LYS A 295 9.75 6.83 5.76
N LEU A 296 9.00 7.73 6.41
CA LEU A 296 8.10 8.66 5.73
C LEU A 296 8.85 9.67 4.85
N ARG A 297 9.96 10.23 5.35
CA ARG A 297 10.79 11.22 4.62
C ARG A 297 11.51 10.63 3.42
N GLU A 298 11.90 9.36 3.49
CA GLU A 298 12.58 8.65 2.40
C GLU A 298 11.68 8.42 1.19
N GLN A 299 10.36 8.51 1.33
CA GLN A 299 9.44 8.25 0.22
C GLN A 299 9.43 9.40 -0.80
N PRO A 300 9.76 9.17 -2.08
CA PRO A 300 9.87 10.24 -3.06
C PRO A 300 8.62 11.12 -3.24
N PRO A 301 7.37 10.59 -3.14
CA PRO A 301 6.17 11.44 -3.15
C PRO A 301 6.07 12.35 -1.91
N LEU A 302 6.34 11.82 -0.72
CA LEU A 302 6.31 12.58 0.53
C LEU A 302 7.47 13.57 0.62
N ALA A 303 8.67 13.20 0.18
CA ALA A 303 9.84 14.09 0.17
C ALA A 303 9.59 15.34 -0.68
N ARG A 304 9.06 15.17 -1.90
CA ARG A 304 8.67 16.29 -2.78
C ARG A 304 7.58 17.15 -2.16
N PHE A 305 6.58 16.51 -1.55
CA PHE A 305 5.52 17.22 -0.82
C PHE A 305 6.09 18.02 0.35
N VAL A 306 6.99 17.44 1.15
CA VAL A 306 7.61 18.08 2.31
C VAL A 306 8.45 19.27 1.88
N GLU A 307 9.23 19.14 0.81
CA GLU A 307 9.99 20.26 0.22
C GLU A 307 9.04 21.39 -0.22
N PHE A 308 7.95 21.06 -0.91
CA PHE A 308 6.92 22.03 -1.29
C PHE A 308 6.25 22.68 -0.06
N ALA A 309 5.86 21.87 0.92
CA ALA A 309 5.12 22.27 2.11
C ALA A 309 5.95 23.20 2.99
N SER A 310 7.26 22.94 3.13
CA SER A 310 8.18 23.78 3.91
C SER A 310 8.30 25.21 3.38
N ARG A 311 8.12 25.40 2.06
CA ARG A 311 8.17 26.71 1.39
C ARG A 311 6.85 27.47 1.41
N GLN A 312 5.76 26.84 1.86
CA GLN A 312 4.47 27.51 1.90
C GLN A 312 4.45 28.57 3.00
N ARG A 313 4.01 29.78 2.63
CA ARG A 313 3.80 30.87 3.60
C ARG A 313 2.81 30.40 4.66
N GLN A 314 3.12 30.70 5.91
CA GLN A 314 2.17 30.54 7.02
C GLN A 314 0.96 31.40 6.68
N SER A 315 -0.14 30.80 6.21
CA SER A 315 -1.42 31.50 6.22
C SER A 315 -1.71 31.75 7.69
N ALA A 316 -1.62 33.02 8.12
CA ALA A 316 -1.95 33.42 9.48
C ALA A 316 -3.22 32.70 9.91
N CYS A 317 -3.11 31.93 10.98
CA CYS A 317 -4.23 31.24 11.61
C CYS A 317 -5.38 32.25 11.76
N ARG A 318 -6.48 32.04 11.04
CA ARG A 318 -7.72 32.75 11.35
C ARG A 318 -8.33 32.02 12.53
N CYS A 319 -7.92 32.38 13.74
CA CYS A 319 -8.72 32.07 14.92
C CYS A 319 -10.13 32.61 14.69
N ARG A 320 -11.12 31.74 14.81
CA ARG A 320 -12.51 32.10 15.10
C ARG A 320 -12.98 31.23 16.24
#